data_AF-A0A938GPH5-F1
#
_entry.id   AF-A0A938GPH5-F1
#
_cell.length_a   1.000
_cell.length_b   1.000
_cell.length_c   1.000
_cell.angle_alpha   90.00
_cell.angle_beta   90.00
_cell.angle_gamma   90.00
#
_symmetry.space_group_name_H-M   'P 1'
#
loop_
_entity.id
_entity.type
_entity.pdbx_description
1 polymer ?
#
loop_
_entity_poly.entity_id
_entity_poly.type
_entity_poly.pdbx_seq_one_letter_code
_entity_poly.pdbx_strand_id
1 'polypeptide(L)' 'MSHETQALSQALVSMGCPPDKSEEMASQLQKRARQLSESKGRTYEEALAHLLSLMRQGWSAKQNGS' A
#
# COMPACT_ATOMS: atom_id res chain seq x y z
N MET A 1 -7.57 0.22 -16.25
CA MET A 1 -7.26 -0.18 -14.86
C MET A 1 -6.38 -1.41 -14.92
N SER A 2 -5.16 -1.36 -14.37
CA SER A 2 -4.25 -2.50 -14.33
C SER A 2 -4.75 -3.52 -13.30
N HIS A 3 -4.74 -4.83 -13.61
CA HIS A 3 -5.17 -5.88 -12.69
C HIS A 3 -4.43 -5.82 -11.33
N GLU A 4 -3.17 -5.37 -11.33
CA GLU A 4 -2.35 -5.18 -10.13
C GLU A 4 -2.88 -4.08 -9.20
N THR A 5 -3.31 -2.94 -9.76
CA THR A 5 -3.91 -1.84 -8.97
C THR A 5 -5.21 -2.28 -8.30
N GLN A 6 -6.02 -3.09 -8.99
CA GLN A 6 -7.27 -3.60 -8.45
C GLN A 6 -7.04 -4.59 -7.29
N ALA A 7 -6.11 -5.53 -7.46
CA ALA A 7 -5.74 -6.47 -6.39
C ALA A 7 -5.19 -5.73 -5.16
N LEU A 8 -4.33 -4.73 -5.38
CA LEU A 8 -3.79 -3.92 -4.29
C LEU A 8 -4.86 -3.07 -3.60
N SER A 9 -5.78 -2.47 -4.36
CA SER A 9 -6.94 -1.75 -3.83
C SER A 9 -7.78 -2.63 -2.90
N GLN A 10 -8.12 -3.85 -3.31
CA GLN A 10 -8.88 -4.80 -2.47
C GLN A 10 -8.12 -5.19 -1.19
N ALA A 11 -6.80 -5.38 -1.29
CA ALA A 11 -5.97 -5.65 -0.12
C ALA A 11 -5.98 -4.47 0.86
N LEU A 12 -5.89 -3.24 0.36
CA LEU A 12 -5.96 -2.01 1.17
C LEU A 12 -7.32 -1.90 1.87
N VAL A 13 -8.43 -2.17 1.18
CA VAL A 13 -9.77 -2.18 1.80
C VAL A 13 -9.85 -3.20 2.93
N SER A 14 -9.32 -4.41 2.71
CA SER A 14 -9.29 -5.48 3.72
C SER A 14 -8.46 -5.11 4.97
N MET A 15 -7.52 -4.19 4.83
CA MET A 15 -6.69 -3.66 5.93
C MET A 15 -7.28 -2.40 6.61
N GLY A 16 -8.45 -1.92 6.15
CA GLY A 16 -9.14 -0.75 6.72
C GLY A 16 -9.03 0.54 5.91
N CYS A 17 -8.54 0.48 4.66
CA CYS A 17 -8.59 1.62 3.75
C CYS A 17 -10.03 1.91 3.30
N PRO A 18 -10.47 3.17 3.27
CA PRO A 18 -11.73 3.55 2.64
C PRO A 18 -11.77 3.12 1.16
N PRO A 19 -12.83 2.45 0.67
CA PRO A 19 -12.91 1.98 -0.71
C PRO A 19 -12.77 3.10 -1.75
N ASP A 20 -13.30 4.28 -1.48
CA ASP A 20 -13.20 5.49 -2.31
C ASP A 20 -11.75 6.01 -2.47
N LYS A 21 -10.86 5.66 -1.53
CA LYS A 21 -9.44 6.06 -1.54
C LYS A 21 -8.49 4.93 -1.93
N SER A 22 -8.99 3.69 -1.95
CA SER A 22 -8.18 2.48 -2.11
C SER A 22 -7.45 2.41 -3.45
N GLU A 23 -8.10 2.82 -4.54
CA GLU A 23 -7.50 2.85 -5.88
C GLU A 23 -6.40 3.90 -6.02
N GLU A 24 -6.66 5.11 -5.52
CA GLU A 24 -5.66 6.18 -5.52
C GLU A 24 -4.44 5.76 -4.69
N MET A 25 -4.68 5.25 -3.47
CA MET A 25 -3.64 4.70 -2.60
C MET A 25 -2.83 3.58 -3.27
N ALA A 26 -3.49 2.65 -3.96
CA ALA A 26 -2.83 1.58 -4.68
C ALA A 26 -1.87 2.13 -5.74
N SER A 27 -2.27 3.15 -6.50
CA SER A 27 -1.40 3.78 -7.51
C SER A 27 -0.17 4.46 -6.87
N GLN A 28 -0.36 5.15 -5.75
CA GLN A 28 0.73 5.82 -5.03
C GLN A 28 1.72 4.83 -4.43
N LEU A 29 1.23 3.72 -3.88
CA LEU A 29 2.06 2.64 -3.33
C LEU A 29 2.93 1.99 -4.40
N GLN A 30 2.37 1.68 -5.57
CA GLN A 30 3.14 1.11 -6.69
C GLN A 30 4.24 2.08 -7.15
N LYS A 31 3.93 3.37 -7.30
CA LYS A 31 4.92 4.39 -7.67
C LYS A 31 6.06 4.44 -6.64
N ARG A 32 5.72 4.44 -5.35
CA ARG A 32 6.70 4.50 -4.26
C ARG A 32 7.51 3.21 -4.15
N ALA A 33 6.92 2.05 -4.43
CA ALA A 33 7.61 0.77 -4.45
C ALA A 33 8.67 0.73 -5.56
N ARG A 34 8.37 1.25 -6.76
CA ARG A 34 9.34 1.40 -7.85
C ARG A 34 10.50 2.32 -7.47
N GLN A 35 10.18 3.50 -6.94
CA GLN A 35 11.21 4.43 -6.46
C GLN A 35 12.09 3.82 -5.36
N LEU A 36 11.50 3.06 -4.44
CA LEU A 36 12.23 2.41 -3.36
C LEU A 36 13.11 1.27 -3.87
N SER A 37 12.62 0.53 -4.87
CA SER A 37 13.38 -0.51 -5.57
C SER A 37 14.62 0.09 -6.24
N GLU A 38 14.44 1.15 -7.02
CA GLU A 38 15.52 1.86 -7.72
C GLU A 38 16.53 2.50 -6.77
N SER A 39 16.05 3.15 -5.70
CA SER A 39 16.92 3.91 -4.78
C SER A 39 17.62 3.05 -3.72
N LYS A 40 17.04 1.92 -3.32
CA LYS A 40 17.59 1.05 -2.25
C LYS A 40 18.04 -0.32 -2.73
N GLY A 41 18.01 -0.58 -4.04
CA GLY A 41 18.39 -1.87 -4.63
C GLY A 41 17.52 -3.04 -4.15
N ARG A 42 16.29 -2.76 -3.70
CA ARG A 42 15.33 -3.79 -3.28
C ARG A 42 14.52 -4.24 -4.48
N THR A 43 13.95 -5.44 -4.42
CA THR A 43 12.93 -5.80 -5.41
C THR A 43 11.68 -4.94 -5.21
N TYR A 44 10.90 -4.78 -6.28
CA TYR A 44 9.61 -4.10 -6.21
C TYR A 44 8.66 -4.77 -5.20
N GLU A 45 8.66 -6.11 -5.13
CA GLU A 45 7.82 -6.87 -4.19
C GLU A 45 8.19 -6.61 -2.73
N GLU A 46 9.48 -6.63 -2.38
CA GLU A 46 9.94 -6.30 -1.02
C GLU A 46 9.61 -4.86 -0.63
N ALA A 47 9.76 -3.93 -1.59
CA ALA A 47 9.42 -2.54 -1.40
C ALA A 47 7.92 -2.35 -1.16
N LEU A 48 7.08 -3.02 -1.96
CA LEU A 48 5.63 -2.96 -1.83
C LEU A 48 5.16 -3.61 -0.51
N ALA A 49 5.67 -4.79 -0.18
CA ALA A 49 5.37 -5.47 1.08
C ALA A 49 5.73 -4.63 2.31
N HIS A 50 6.88 -3.94 2.26
CA HIS A 50 7.28 -3.01 3.30
C HIS A 50 6.28 -1.85 3.45
N LEU A 51 5.88 -1.23 2.33
CA LEU A 51 4.91 -0.13 2.36
C LEU A 51 3.53 -0.57 2.85
N LEU A 52 3.06 -1.77 2.47
CA LEU A 52 1.82 -2.34 2.97
C LEU A 52 1.85 -2.58 4.48
N SER A 53 2.98 -3.06 5.00
CA SER A 53 3.18 -3.23 6.44
C SER A 53 3.09 -1.90 7.20
N LEU A 54 3.64 -0.81 6.64
CA LEU A 54 3.54 0.53 7.21
C LEU A 54 2.09 1.05 7.21
N MET A 55 1.35 0.85 6.12
CA MET A 55 -0.06 1.24 6.03
C MET A 55 -0.92 0.52 7.07
N ARG A 56 -0.73 -0.80 7.21
CA ARG A 56 -1.42 -1.61 8.22
C ARG A 56 -1.16 -1.09 9.64
N GLN A 57 0.07 -0.70 9.95
CA GLN A 57 0.41 -0.09 11.24
C GLN A 57 -0.30 1.25 11.44
N GLY A 58 -0.34 2.11 10.41
CA GLY A 58 -1.04 3.41 10.47
C GLY A 58 -2.54 3.29 10.73
N TRP A 59 -3.20 2.27 10.18
CA TRP A 59 -4.62 2.01 10.43
C TRP A 59 -4.88 1.31 11.75
N SER A 60 -4.00 0.39 12.17
CA SER A 60 -4.09 -0.25 13.48
C SER A 60 -3.88 0.77 14.61
N ALA A 61 -2.96 1.73 14.45
CA ALA A 61 -2.75 2.81 15.40
C ALA A 61 -3.98 3.74 15.52
N LYS A 62 -4.71 3.94 14.42
CA LYS A 62 -5.95 4.75 14.42
C LYS A 62 -7.10 4.08 15.19
N GLN A 63 -7.05 2.76 15.43
CA GLN A 63 -8.05 2.04 16.22
C GLN A 63 -7.75 2.04 17.74
N ASN A 64 -6.52 2.34 18.16
CA ASN A 64 -6.10 2.33 19.57
C ASN A 64 -5.84 3.73 20.16
N GLY A 65 -6.24 4.80 19.45
CA GLY A 65 -6.20 6.17 19.97
C GLY A 65 -7.61 6.64 20.35
N SER A 66 -8.08 6.26 21.53
CA SER A 66 -9.19 6.89 22.26
C SER A 66 -8.67 7.46 23.57
#